data_AF-A0A0A0KEB5-F1
#
_entry.id   AF-A0A0A0KEB5-F1
#
_cell.length_a   1.000
_cell.length_b   1.000
_cell.length_c   1.000
_cell.angle_alpha   90.00
_cell.angle_beta   90.00
_cell.angle_gamma   90.00
#
_symmetry.space_group_name_H-M   'P 1'
#
loop_
_entity.id
_entity.type
_entity.pdbx_description
1 polymer ?
#
loop_
_entity_poly.entity_id
_entity_poly.type
_entity_poly.pdbx_seq_one_letter_code
_entity_poly.pdbx_strand_id
1 'polypeptide(L)'
;MREAIKEPCETAGSSIIWTLKELGEGIKKMKRSQIEGVIVPKLKLVRQELSLIVTPSKLGPIENSDGLAMASFLFLIMEILEKVEELAKEVEELEEAARFRTT
;
A
#
# COMPACT_ATOMS: atom_id res chain seq x y z
N MET A 1 -0.02 13.34 -17.81
CA MET A 1 0.41 12.18 -16.99
C MET A 1 0.53 12.54 -15.51
N ARG A 2 1.37 13.52 -15.12
CA ARG A 2 1.53 13.95 -13.72
C ARG A 2 0.21 14.22 -12.98
N GLU A 3 -0.73 14.91 -13.60
CA GLU A 3 -2.05 15.19 -12.99
C GLU A 3 -2.89 13.92 -12.80
N ALA A 4 -2.85 13.00 -13.77
CA ALA A 4 -3.61 11.75 -13.74
C ALA A 4 -3.10 10.75 -12.69
N ILE A 5 -1.83 10.84 -12.30
CA ILE A 5 -1.22 9.95 -11.29
C ILE A 5 -1.19 10.57 -9.89
N LYS A 6 -1.41 11.89 -9.76
CA LYS A 6 -1.24 12.61 -8.51
C LYS A 6 -2.14 12.09 -7.39
N GLU A 7 -3.45 12.17 -7.59
CA GLU A 7 -4.44 11.74 -6.60
C GLU A 7 -4.30 10.24 -6.26
N PRO A 8 -4.15 9.31 -7.24
CA PRO A 8 -3.91 7.90 -6.95
C PRO A 8 -2.66 7.64 -6.10
N CYS A 9 -1.56 8.35 -6.37
CA CYS A 9 -0.35 8.27 -5.55
C CYS A 9 -0.54 8.85 -4.15
N GLU A 10 -1.30 9.93 -3.99
CA GLU A 10 -1.65 10.51 -2.68
C GLU A 10 -2.50 9.54 -1.86
N THR A 11 -3.48 8.87 -2.49
CA THR A 11 -4.30 7.81 -1.88
C THR A 11 -3.46 6.61 -1.46
N ALA A 12 -2.49 6.21 -2.30
CA ALA A 12 -1.54 5.14 -1.97
C ALA A 12 -0.65 5.50 -0.80
N GLY A 13 0.00 6.67 -0.83
CA GLY A 13 0.82 7.15 0.28
C GLY A 13 0.03 7.24 1.59
N SER A 14 -1.21 7.77 1.54
CA SER A 14 -2.08 7.87 2.71
C SER A 14 -2.45 6.49 3.27
N SER A 15 -2.72 5.52 2.39
CA SER A 15 -3.07 4.15 2.79
C SER A 15 -1.89 3.39 3.40
N ILE A 16 -0.69 3.60 2.87
CA ILE A 16 0.56 3.07 3.43
C ILE A 16 0.80 3.64 4.83
N ILE A 17 0.78 4.97 4.96
CA ILE A 17 1.04 5.66 6.25
C ILE A 17 0.01 5.23 7.30
N TRP A 18 -1.27 5.20 6.93
CA TRP A 18 -2.33 4.78 7.84
C TRP A 18 -2.14 3.33 8.30
N THR A 19 -1.78 2.42 7.39
CA THR A 19 -1.55 1.01 7.72
C THR A 19 -0.38 0.84 8.68
N LEU A 20 0.77 1.42 8.36
CA LEU A 20 1.96 1.35 9.22
C LEU A 20 1.70 1.91 10.61
N LYS A 21 0.91 2.99 10.70
CA LYS A 21 0.48 3.55 11.98
C LYS A 21 -0.41 2.58 12.76
N GLU A 22 -1.43 2.00 12.13
CA GLU A 22 -2.34 1.06 12.80
C GLU A 22 -1.58 -0.16 13.34
N LEU A 23 -0.74 -0.78 12.50
CA LEU A 23 0.09 -1.94 12.90
C LEU A 23 1.03 -1.56 14.06
N GLY A 24 1.75 -0.44 13.95
CA GLY A 24 2.68 0.01 14.98
C GLY A 24 1.98 0.35 16.30
N GLU A 25 0.79 0.94 16.25
CA GLU A 25 -0.02 1.20 17.44
C GLU A 25 -0.56 -0.09 18.06
N GLY A 26 -1.00 -1.06 17.24
CA GLY A 26 -1.43 -2.39 17.67
C GLY A 26 -0.34 -3.10 18.45
N ILE A 27 0.88 -3.16 17.89
CA ILE A 27 2.08 -3.71 18.54
C ILE A 27 2.37 -3.01 19.85
N LYS A 28 2.46 -1.67 19.84
CA LYS A 28 2.77 -0.89 21.05
C LYS A 28 1.76 -1.11 22.17
N LYS A 29 0.49 -1.34 21.82
CA LYS A 29 -0.62 -1.54 22.77
C LYS A 29 -0.91 -3.03 23.03
N MET A 30 -0.17 -3.95 22.42
CA MET A 30 -0.45 -5.40 22.42
C MET A 30 -1.91 -5.72 22.13
N LYS A 31 -2.47 -5.02 21.14
CA LYS A 31 -3.87 -5.09 20.75
C LYS A 31 -3.95 -5.62 19.32
N ARG A 32 -4.85 -6.56 19.08
CA ARG A 32 -5.07 -7.08 17.72
C ARG A 32 -5.52 -6.00 16.75
N SER A 33 -4.93 -6.03 15.56
CA SER A 33 -5.25 -5.16 14.44
C SER A 33 -6.25 -5.85 13.52
N GLN A 34 -7.09 -5.08 12.82
CA GLN A 34 -8.09 -5.64 11.89
C GLN A 34 -7.44 -5.95 10.52
N ILE A 35 -6.51 -6.90 10.50
CA ILE A 35 -5.60 -7.13 9.37
C ILE A 35 -6.36 -7.70 8.17
N GLU A 36 -6.94 -8.90 8.29
CA GLU A 36 -7.69 -9.54 7.22
C GLU A 36 -8.97 -8.77 6.84
N GLY A 37 -9.64 -8.18 7.83
CA GLY A 37 -10.93 -7.52 7.64
C GLY A 37 -10.87 -6.11 7.06
N VAL A 38 -9.77 -5.37 7.29
CA VAL A 38 -9.67 -3.94 6.93
C VAL A 38 -8.38 -3.61 6.20
N ILE A 39 -7.23 -3.99 6.76
CA ILE A 39 -5.93 -3.54 6.24
C ILE A 39 -5.64 -4.17 4.87
N VAL A 40 -5.67 -5.51 4.77
CA VAL A 40 -5.35 -6.23 3.53
C VAL A 40 -6.30 -5.87 2.39
N PRO A 41 -7.64 -5.82 2.57
CA PRO A 41 -8.55 -5.39 1.52
C PRO A 41 -8.27 -3.98 1.01
N LYS A 42 -7.94 -3.04 1.92
CA LYS A 42 -7.62 -1.66 1.56
C LYS A 42 -6.36 -1.55 0.72
N LEU A 43 -5.28 -2.23 1.11
CA LEU A 43 -4.02 -2.23 0.34
C LEU A 43 -4.21 -2.83 -1.05
N LYS A 44 -4.94 -3.95 -1.15
CA LYS A 44 -5.25 -4.59 -2.44
C LYS A 44 -6.05 -3.68 -3.36
N LEU A 45 -7.07 -3.02 -2.83
CA LEU A 45 -7.90 -2.08 -3.61
C LEU A 45 -7.05 -0.96 -4.19
N VAL A 46 -6.18 -0.34 -3.38
CA VAL A 46 -5.34 0.77 -3.84
C VAL A 46 -4.29 0.30 -4.87
N ARG A 47 -3.73 -0.90 -4.68
CA ARG A 47 -2.82 -1.50 -5.68
C ARG A 47 -3.54 -1.77 -7.00
N GLN A 48 -4.78 -2.23 -6.98
CA GLN A 48 -5.61 -2.40 -8.17
C GLN A 48 -5.92 -1.07 -8.86
N GLU A 49 -6.23 -0.01 -8.11
CA GLU A 49 -6.46 1.32 -8.68
C GLU A 49 -5.19 1.85 -9.38
N LEU A 50 -4.02 1.66 -8.77
CA LEU A 50 -2.74 2.02 -9.38
C LEU A 50 -2.44 1.20 -10.63
N SER A 51 -2.76 -0.09 -10.67
CA SER A 51 -2.46 -0.94 -11.82
C SER A 51 -3.28 -0.55 -13.05
N LEU A 52 -4.50 -0.04 -12.85
CA LEU A 52 -5.33 0.52 -13.92
C LEU A 52 -4.76 1.81 -14.53
N ILE A 53 -3.80 2.45 -13.87
CA ILE A 53 -3.13 3.68 -14.33
C ILE A 53 -1.84 3.33 -15.07
N VAL A 54 -1.13 2.29 -14.63
CA VAL A 54 0.07 1.74 -15.28
C VAL A 54 -0.33 0.88 -16.50
N THR A 55 -1.04 1.48 -17.45
CA THR A 55 -1.34 0.84 -18.75
C THR A 55 -0.60 1.60 -19.85
N PRO A 56 -0.06 0.90 -20.87
CA PRO A 56 0.59 1.56 -22.01
C PRO A 56 -0.27 2.65 -22.66
N SER A 57 -1.59 2.47 -22.65
CA SER A 57 -2.57 3.45 -23.17
C SER A 57 -2.69 4.72 -22.33
N LYS A 58 -2.48 4.66 -21.00
CA LYS A 58 -2.57 5.83 -20.11
C LYS A 58 -1.22 6.47 -19.81
N LEU A 59 -0.15 5.69 -19.91
CA LEU A 59 1.22 6.15 -19.77
C LEU A 59 1.76 6.83 -21.03
N GLY A 60 1.02 6.83 -22.15
CA GLY A 60 1.48 7.43 -23.40
C GLY A 60 2.78 6.80 -23.90
N PRO A 61 3.41 7.37 -24.95
CA PRO A 61 4.73 6.93 -25.36
C PRO A 61 5.73 7.20 -24.24
N ILE A 62 6.40 6.16 -23.75
CA ILE A 62 7.57 6.28 -22.85
C ILE A 62 8.78 6.72 -23.71
N GLU A 63 8.62 7.83 -24.43
CA GLU A 63 9.62 8.35 -25.36
C GLU A 63 10.51 9.42 -24.72
N ASN A 64 10.14 9.91 -23.53
CA ASN A 64 10.91 10.90 -22.79
C ASN A 64 11.26 10.45 -21.35
N SER A 65 12.28 11.09 -20.78
CA SER A 65 12.80 10.78 -19.43
C SER A 65 11.74 10.89 -18.33
N ASP A 66 10.75 11.76 -18.50
CA ASP A 66 9.70 12.01 -17.52
C ASP A 66 8.70 10.84 -17.44
N GLY A 67 8.33 10.26 -18.59
CA GLY A 67 7.49 9.06 -18.66
C GLY A 67 8.12 7.87 -17.94
N LEU A 68 9.42 7.65 -18.16
CA LEU A 68 10.18 6.60 -17.47
C LEU A 68 10.25 6.85 -15.97
N ALA A 69 10.55 8.08 -15.54
CA ALA A 69 10.62 8.44 -14.13
C ALA A 69 9.27 8.23 -13.41
N MET A 70 8.15 8.59 -14.05
CA MET A 70 6.81 8.37 -13.50
C MET A 70 6.44 6.89 -13.43
N ALA A 71 6.76 6.09 -14.47
CA ALA A 71 6.53 4.65 -14.45
C ALA A 71 7.33 3.96 -13.33
N SER A 72 8.61 4.31 -13.19
CA SER A 72 9.46 3.82 -12.10
C SER A 72 8.91 4.21 -10.73
N PHE A 73 8.43 5.44 -10.56
CA PHE A 73 7.82 5.87 -9.31
C PHE A 73 6.56 5.07 -8.96
N LEU A 74 5.67 4.84 -9.92
CA LEU A 74 4.46 4.03 -9.72
C LEU A 74 4.81 2.58 -9.38
N PHE A 75 5.81 2.02 -10.06
CA PHE A 75 6.32 0.67 -9.76
C PHE A 75 6.81 0.57 -8.31
N LEU A 76 7.61 1.55 -7.86
CA LEU A 76 8.08 1.59 -6.47
C LEU A 76 6.94 1.72 -5.46
N ILE A 77 5.89 2.50 -5.74
CA ILE A 77 4.71 2.55 -4.86
C ILE A 77 4.02 1.19 -4.77
N MET A 78 3.85 0.49 -5.90
CA MET A 78 3.26 -0.85 -5.90
C MET A 78 4.09 -1.83 -5.08
N GLU A 79 5.42 -1.80 -5.22
CA GLU A 79 6.34 -2.62 -4.45
C GLU A 79 6.23 -2.32 -2.94
N ILE A 80 6.14 -1.04 -2.56
CA ILE A 80 5.91 -0.64 -1.16
C ILE A 80 4.58 -1.18 -0.65
N LEU A 81 3.49 -1.08 -1.42
CA LEU A 81 2.18 -1.63 -1.04
C LEU A 81 2.27 -3.14 -0.79
N GLU A 82 2.96 -3.88 -1.65
CA GLU A 82 3.19 -5.31 -1.49
C GLU A 82 3.99 -5.62 -0.23
N LYS A 83 5.05 -4.88 0.05
CA LYS A 83 5.84 -5.03 1.28
C LYS A 83 5.04 -4.69 2.53
N VAL A 84 4.13 -3.73 2.47
CA VAL A 84 3.24 -3.40 3.60
C VAL A 84 2.16 -4.49 3.77
N GLU A 85 1.68 -5.12 2.70
CA GLU A 85 0.81 -6.30 2.78
C GLU A 85 1.53 -7.49 3.43
N GLU A 86 2.80 -7.75 3.07
CA GLU A 86 3.63 -8.79 3.69
C GLU A 86 3.86 -8.49 5.18
N LEU A 87 4.25 -7.26 5.52
CA LEU A 87 4.43 -6.83 6.90
C LEU A 87 3.15 -7.01 7.73
N ALA A 88 1.98 -6.71 7.17
CA ALA A 88 0.72 -6.91 7.87
C ALA A 88 0.50 -8.38 8.26
N LYS A 89 0.88 -9.33 7.40
CA LYS A 89 0.80 -10.77 7.71
C LYS A 89 1.80 -11.18 8.79
N GLU A 90 3.04 -10.67 8.72
CA GLU A 90 4.04 -10.93 9.77
C GLU A 90 3.57 -10.40 11.14
N VAL A 91 2.91 -9.24 11.15
CA VAL A 91 2.31 -8.69 12.37
C VAL A 91 1.16 -9.58 12.85
N GLU A 92 0.30 -10.08 11.97
CA GLU A 92 -0.77 -11.02 12.36
C GLU A 92 -0.23 -12.28 13.06
N GLU A 93 0.84 -12.88 12.51
CA GLU A 93 1.51 -14.02 13.13
C GLU A 93 2.09 -13.65 14.51
N LEU A 94 2.70 -12.46 14.63
CA LEU A 94 3.18 -11.94 15.91
C LEU A 94 2.03 -11.73 16.91
N GLU A 95 0.92 -11.14 16.49
CA GLU A 95 -0.25 -10.89 17.34
C GLU A 95 -0.81 -12.20 17.92
N GLU A 96 -0.83 -13.28 17.12
CA GLU A 96 -1.23 -14.62 17.55
C GLU A 96 -0.22 -15.23 18.53
N ALA A 97 1.06 -15.26 18.16
CA ALA A 97 2.11 -15.85 18.97
C ALA A 97 2.25 -15.17 20.35
N ALA A 98 2.13 -13.85 20.38
CA ALA A 98 2.21 -13.04 21.60
C ALA A 98 0.87 -12.89 22.33
N ARG A 99 -0.21 -13.51 21.81
CA ARG A 99 -1.57 -13.49 22.39
C ARG A 99 -2.07 -12.07 22.67
N PHE A 100 -1.98 -11.20 21.67
CA PHE A 100 -2.49 -9.85 21.76
C PHE A 100 -3.99 -9.87 22.10
N ARG A 101 -4.42 -8.89 22.89
CA ARG A 101 -5.82 -8.82 23.30
C ARG A 101 -6.71 -8.50 22.10
N THR A 102 -7.80 -9.24 21.96
CA THR A 102 -8.95 -8.79 21.16
C THR A 102 -9.59 -7.60 21.87
N THR A 103 -10.04 -6.60 21.11
CA THR A 103 -10.88 -5.50 21.64
C THR A 103 -12.02 -6.00 22.50
#